data_AF-A0A2V6LF19-F1
#
_entry.id   AF-A0A2V6LF19-F1
#
_cell.length_a   1.000
_cell.length_b   1.000
_cell.length_c   1.000
_cell.angle_alpha   90.00
_cell.angle_beta   90.00
_cell.angle_gamma   90.00
#
_symmetry.space_group_name_H-M   'P 1'
#
loop_
_entity.id
_entity.type
_entity.pdbx_description
1 polymer ?
#
loop_
_entity_poly.entity_id
_entity_poly.type
_entity_poly.pdbx_seq_one_letter_code
_entity_poly.pdbx_strand_id
1 'polypeptide(L)'
;WRSTVASAARELGFVPKRWHTFHRHPVEGPAAEVVRNFEDVTGHGNQFSVGMSARSRLDNVVFRNHAGFETYLERVETGRSPVEETLALSEHERKLRFLALTLGDGEVLPRTAYEEEFGCSLESDFAEALTRLSEAGL
;
A
#
# COMPACT_ATOMS: atom_id res chain seq x y z
N TRP A 1 21.62 4.86 -3.90
CA TRP A 1 20.65 4.57 -4.98
C TRP A 1 19.37 5.39 -4.84
N ARG A 2 18.52 5.18 -3.82
CA ARG A 2 17.24 5.89 -3.69
C ARG A 2 17.38 7.42 -3.51
N SER A 3 18.34 7.86 -2.69
CA SER A 3 18.70 9.29 -2.57
C SER A 3 19.17 9.89 -3.89
N THR A 4 19.92 9.11 -4.69
CA THR A 4 20.39 9.49 -6.03
C THR A 4 19.22 9.69 -7.00
N VAL A 5 18.27 8.76 -7.04
CA VAL A 5 17.06 8.85 -7.87
C VAL A 5 16.22 10.06 -7.47
N ALA A 6 16.04 10.28 -6.16
CA ALA A 6 15.30 11.44 -5.65
C ALA A 6 15.99 12.77 -5.99
N SER A 7 17.32 12.85 -5.94
CA SER A 7 18.08 14.05 -6.34
C SER A 7 17.91 14.32 -7.84
N ALA A 8 18.15 13.31 -8.68
CA ALA A 8 18.01 13.44 -10.13
C ALA A 8 16.58 13.81 -10.55
N ALA A 9 15.57 13.24 -9.90
CA ALA A 9 14.17 13.58 -10.16
C ALA A 9 13.89 15.07 -9.84
N ARG A 10 14.42 15.58 -8.71
CA ARG A 10 14.29 17.01 -8.36
C ARG A 10 15.00 17.92 -9.35
N GLU A 11 16.21 17.57 -9.78
CA GLU A 11 16.96 18.31 -10.81
C GLU A 11 16.19 18.40 -12.14
N LEU A 12 15.40 17.37 -12.47
CA LEU A 12 14.56 17.31 -13.66
C LEU A 12 13.18 17.98 -13.48
N GLY A 13 12.93 18.62 -12.34
CA GLY A 13 11.68 19.34 -12.04
C GLY A 13 10.54 18.42 -11.60
N PHE A 14 10.83 17.22 -11.12
CA PHE A 14 9.86 16.36 -10.48
C PHE A 14 9.84 16.58 -8.97
N VAL A 15 8.65 16.44 -8.38
CA VAL A 15 8.44 16.46 -6.94
C VAL A 15 8.06 15.04 -6.51
N PRO A 16 8.74 14.47 -5.49
CA PRO A 16 8.38 13.16 -4.96
C PRO A 16 7.00 13.22 -4.30
N LYS A 17 6.10 12.31 -4.68
CA LYS A 17 4.80 12.10 -4.02
C LYS A 17 4.88 10.94 -3.01
N ARG A 18 5.59 9.87 -3.36
CA ARG A 18 5.92 8.71 -2.49
C ARG A 18 7.33 8.24 -2.79
N TRP A 19 7.80 7.21 -2.09
CA TRP A 19 9.16 6.66 -2.27
C TRP A 19 9.48 6.21 -3.70
N HIS A 20 8.46 5.86 -4.48
CA HIS A 20 8.59 5.33 -5.84
C HIS A 20 7.73 6.08 -6.87
N THR A 21 7.07 7.17 -6.49
CA THR A 21 6.24 7.97 -7.41
C THR A 21 6.64 9.44 -7.37
N PHE A 22 6.75 10.03 -8.56
CA PHE A 22 7.16 11.41 -8.78
C PHE A 22 6.14 12.05 -9.72
N HIS A 23 5.76 13.29 -9.45
CA HIS A 23 4.95 14.08 -10.37
C HIS A 23 5.74 15.27 -10.89
N ARG A 24 5.43 15.74 -12.09
CA ARG A 24 6.01 16.97 -12.63
C ARG A 24 5.12 18.15 -12.26
N HIS A 25 5.71 19.20 -11.72
CA HIS A 25 4.99 20.45 -11.44
C HIS A 25 5.08 21.39 -12.66
N PRO A 26 4.00 22.07 -13.11
CA PRO A 26 2.58 21.78 -12.88
C PRO A 26 1.97 21.01 -14.06
N VAL A 27 1.17 19.97 -13.77
CA VAL A 27 0.05 19.63 -14.65
C VAL A 27 -1.02 20.69 -14.39
N GLU A 28 -1.43 21.44 -15.40
CA GLU A 28 -2.55 22.39 -15.34
C GLU A 28 -3.84 21.73 -15.83
N GLY A 29 -4.98 22.18 -15.32
CA GLY A 29 -6.32 21.72 -15.73
C GLY A 29 -7.02 20.78 -14.73
N PRO A 30 -8.31 20.48 -14.97
CA PRO A 30 -9.18 19.80 -13.99
C PRO A 30 -8.69 18.39 -13.58
N ALA A 31 -8.02 17.68 -14.50
CA ALA A 31 -7.45 16.36 -14.21
C ALA A 31 -6.22 16.43 -13.28
N ALA A 32 -5.51 17.57 -13.25
CA ALA A 32 -4.36 17.75 -12.39
C ALA A 32 -4.74 17.80 -10.91
N GLU A 33 -5.89 18.37 -10.59
CA GLU A 33 -6.39 18.51 -9.23
C GLU A 33 -6.79 17.14 -8.66
N VAL A 34 -7.44 16.30 -9.48
CA VAL A 34 -7.78 14.91 -9.12
C VAL A 34 -6.54 14.05 -8.90
N VAL A 35 -5.52 14.15 -9.77
CA VAL A 35 -4.27 13.36 -9.63
C VAL A 35 -3.41 13.85 -8.45
N ARG A 36 -3.39 15.16 -8.19
CA ARG A 36 -2.68 15.73 -7.03
C ARG A 36 -3.29 15.23 -5.73
N ASN A 37 -4.62 15.28 -5.62
CA ASN A 37 -5.36 14.99 -4.39
C ASN A 37 -5.82 13.52 -4.27
N PHE A 38 -5.51 12.67 -5.24
CA PHE A 38 -5.71 11.22 -5.06
C PHE A 38 -4.73 10.73 -4.00
N GLU A 39 -5.23 10.71 -2.77
CA GLU A 39 -4.70 9.90 -1.69
C GLU A 39 -5.40 8.55 -1.77
N ASP A 40 -4.61 7.49 -1.88
CA ASP A 40 -5.14 6.15 -1.73
C ASP A 40 -5.47 5.88 -0.25
N VAL A 41 -6.52 6.51 0.26
CA VAL A 41 -7.12 6.21 1.55
C VAL A 41 -7.65 4.76 1.59
N THR A 42 -7.84 4.12 0.43
CA THR A 42 -8.17 2.68 0.35
C THR A 42 -6.97 1.78 0.67
N GLY A 43 -5.75 2.34 0.67
CA GLY A 43 -4.51 1.69 1.11
C GLY A 43 -4.64 1.11 2.51
N HIS A 44 -5.34 1.79 3.40
CA HIS A 44 -5.52 1.39 4.80
C HIS A 44 -6.80 0.56 5.06
N GLY A 45 -7.67 0.36 4.06
CA GLY A 45 -8.98 -0.29 4.24
C GLY A 45 -9.29 -1.43 3.26
N ASN A 46 -10.58 -1.67 3.06
CA ASN A 46 -11.08 -2.63 2.08
C ASN A 46 -10.88 -2.10 0.64
N GLN A 47 -10.33 -2.93 -0.23
CA GLN A 47 -10.10 -2.64 -1.65
C GLN A 47 -10.73 -3.74 -2.50
N PHE A 48 -11.59 -3.37 -3.43
CA PHE A 48 -12.13 -4.30 -4.41
C PHE A 48 -11.52 -4.01 -5.77
N SER A 49 -10.70 -4.94 -6.25
CA SER A 49 -9.99 -4.84 -7.53
C SER A 49 -10.58 -5.82 -8.54
N VAL A 50 -10.77 -5.34 -9.76
CA VAL A 50 -11.34 -6.12 -10.87
C VAL A 50 -10.27 -6.32 -11.93
N GLY A 51 -10.32 -7.47 -12.61
CA GLY A 51 -9.37 -7.83 -13.67
C GLY A 51 -8.56 -9.06 -13.34
N MET A 52 -7.91 -9.59 -14.37
CA MET A 52 -6.97 -10.70 -14.29
C MET A 52 -5.81 -10.33 -13.34
N SER A 53 -5.38 -11.28 -12.50
CA SER A 53 -4.35 -11.07 -11.47
C SER A 53 -4.63 -9.97 -10.43
N ALA A 54 -5.81 -9.36 -10.45
CA ALA A 54 -6.14 -8.29 -9.52
C ALA A 54 -6.13 -8.81 -8.08
N ARG A 55 -5.65 -7.96 -7.16
CA ARG A 55 -5.66 -8.24 -5.72
C ARG A 55 -6.69 -7.35 -5.03
N SER A 56 -7.64 -8.00 -4.37
CA SER A 56 -8.61 -7.35 -3.49
C SER A 56 -8.25 -7.61 -2.04
N ARG A 57 -8.72 -6.75 -1.16
CA ARG A 57 -8.55 -6.82 0.29
C ARG A 57 -9.90 -6.58 0.92
N LEU A 58 -10.49 -7.57 1.57
CA LEU A 58 -11.78 -7.43 2.23
C LEU A 58 -11.68 -8.15 3.57
N ASP A 59 -11.98 -7.42 4.66
CA ASP A 59 -12.07 -7.98 6.00
C ASP A 59 -10.84 -8.81 6.42
N ASN A 60 -9.65 -8.22 6.28
CA ASN A 60 -8.36 -8.87 6.56
C ASN A 60 -8.03 -10.10 5.71
N VAL A 61 -8.79 -10.37 4.65
CA VAL A 61 -8.51 -11.41 3.66
C VAL A 61 -8.06 -10.76 2.35
N VAL A 62 -6.93 -11.23 1.83
CA VAL A 62 -6.46 -10.88 0.48
C VAL A 62 -7.02 -11.91 -0.50
N PHE A 63 -7.71 -11.42 -1.52
CA PHE A 63 -8.23 -12.24 -2.62
C PHE A 63 -7.44 -11.94 -3.87
N ARG A 64 -7.06 -12.97 -4.62
CA ARG A 64 -6.38 -12.82 -5.90
C ARG A 64 -7.21 -13.45 -7.00
N ASN A 65 -7.54 -12.67 -8.02
CA ASN A 65 -8.15 -13.19 -9.23
C ASN A 65 -7.16 -14.05 -10.01
N HIS A 66 -7.70 -15.03 -10.75
CA HIS A 66 -6.92 -15.94 -11.56
C HIS A 66 -5.94 -15.19 -12.47
N ALA A 67 -4.70 -15.69 -12.55
CA ALA A 67 -3.63 -14.99 -13.25
C ALA A 67 -3.63 -15.19 -14.77
N GLY A 68 -4.14 -16.33 -15.24
CA GLY A 68 -4.33 -16.63 -16.66
C GLY A 68 -5.61 -16.00 -17.23
N PHE A 69 -5.48 -15.38 -18.40
CA PHE A 69 -6.54 -14.61 -19.06
C PHE A 69 -7.75 -15.47 -19.42
N GLU A 70 -7.53 -16.59 -20.09
CA GLU A 70 -8.59 -17.50 -20.56
C GLU A 70 -9.46 -17.99 -19.39
N THR A 71 -8.84 -18.49 -18.32
CA THR A 71 -9.56 -18.96 -17.14
C THR A 71 -10.26 -17.82 -16.39
N TYR A 72 -9.65 -16.64 -16.32
CA TYR A 72 -10.31 -15.46 -15.72
C TYR A 72 -11.58 -15.11 -16.50
N LEU A 73 -11.48 -15.02 -17.83
CA LEU A 73 -12.59 -14.66 -18.70
C LEU A 73 -13.71 -15.70 -18.65
N GLU A 74 -13.36 -16.97 -18.77
CA GLU A 74 -14.32 -18.08 -18.72
C GLU A 74 -15.09 -18.09 -17.39
N ARG A 75 -14.42 -17.86 -16.24
CA ARG A 75 -15.10 -17.76 -14.95
C ARG A 75 -16.07 -16.59 -14.91
N VAL A 76 -15.65 -15.41 -15.37
CA VAL A 76 -16.51 -14.21 -15.40
C VAL A 76 -17.73 -14.42 -16.30
N GLU A 77 -17.53 -14.92 -17.51
CA GLU A 77 -18.60 -15.14 -18.49
C GLU A 77 -19.60 -16.22 -18.04
N THR A 78 -19.14 -17.22 -17.29
CA THR A 78 -20.00 -18.26 -16.71
C THR A 78 -20.59 -17.88 -15.35
N GLY A 79 -20.39 -16.65 -14.88
CA GLY A 79 -20.93 -16.16 -13.61
C GLY A 79 -20.27 -16.78 -12.37
N ARG A 80 -19.08 -17.37 -12.52
CA ARG A 80 -18.28 -17.93 -11.42
C ARG A 80 -17.32 -16.89 -10.87
N SER A 81 -16.96 -17.04 -9.60
CA SER A 81 -15.98 -16.14 -8.97
C SER A 81 -14.62 -16.26 -9.69
N PRO A 82 -14.00 -15.14 -10.13
CA PRO A 82 -12.68 -15.17 -10.74
C PRO A 82 -11.56 -15.37 -9.71
N VAL A 83 -11.86 -15.38 -8.40
CA VAL A 83 -10.89 -15.57 -7.32
C VAL A 83 -10.25 -16.97 -7.42
N GLU A 84 -8.93 -17.00 -7.38
CA GLU A 84 -8.12 -18.21 -7.36
C GLU A 84 -7.46 -18.42 -6.00
N GLU A 85 -6.93 -17.37 -5.38
CA GLU A 85 -6.24 -17.46 -4.10
C GLU A 85 -6.94 -16.60 -3.04
N THR A 86 -6.98 -17.11 -1.82
CA THR A 86 -7.43 -16.38 -0.63
C THR A 86 -6.40 -16.53 0.47
N LEU A 87 -5.96 -15.42 1.03
CA LEU A 87 -5.00 -15.37 2.14
C LEU A 87 -5.63 -14.59 3.30
N ALA A 88 -6.08 -15.30 4.33
CA ALA A 88 -6.49 -14.68 5.58
C ALA A 88 -5.26 -14.26 6.36
N LEU A 89 -5.16 -12.97 6.69
CA LEU A 89 -4.03 -12.43 7.43
C LEU A 89 -4.21 -12.71 8.92
N SER A 90 -3.19 -13.32 9.53
CA SER A 90 -3.05 -13.36 10.98
C SER A 90 -2.93 -11.95 11.57
N GLU A 91 -3.15 -11.81 12.87
CA GLU A 91 -2.96 -10.52 13.54
C GLU A 91 -1.55 -9.95 13.33
N HIS A 92 -0.52 -10.80 13.43
CA HIS A 92 0.86 -10.38 13.18
C HIS A 92 1.07 -9.89 11.75
N GLU A 93 0.52 -10.58 10.75
CA GLU A 93 0.59 -10.14 9.35
C GLU A 93 -0.20 -8.85 9.10
N ARG A 94 -1.33 -8.65 9.79
CA ARG A 94 -2.09 -7.38 9.75
C ARG A 94 -1.25 -6.23 10.31
N LYS A 95 -0.57 -6.44 11.44
CA LYS A 95 0.34 -5.46 12.06
C LYS A 95 1.49 -5.11 11.12
N LEU A 96 2.18 -6.11 10.58
CA LEU A 96 3.26 -5.90 9.60
C LEU A 96 2.79 -5.15 8.35
N ARG A 97 1.60 -5.49 7.86
CA ARG A 97 0.99 -4.84 6.71
C ARG A 97 0.67 -3.37 6.99
N PHE A 98 0.12 -3.06 8.16
CA PHE A 98 -0.13 -1.68 8.59
C PHE A 98 1.16 -0.85 8.50
N LEU A 99 2.24 -1.35 9.10
CA LEU A 99 3.55 -0.69 9.04
C LEU A 99 4.05 -0.51 7.61
N ALA A 100 3.96 -1.55 6.78
CA ALA A 100 4.45 -1.53 5.41
C ALA A 100 3.73 -0.48 4.54
N LEU A 101 2.44 -0.26 4.78
CA LEU A 101 1.65 0.73 4.04
C LEU A 101 1.93 2.15 4.48
N THR A 102 2.15 2.37 5.77
CA THR A 102 2.52 3.70 6.25
C THR A 102 3.96 4.04 5.89
N LEU A 103 4.93 3.23 6.34
CA LEU A 103 6.34 3.50 6.12
C LEU A 103 6.71 3.41 4.64
N GLY A 104 6.06 2.52 3.88
CA GLY A 104 6.31 2.36 2.45
C GLY A 104 5.93 3.58 1.61
N ASP A 105 4.98 4.38 2.09
CA ASP A 105 4.61 5.65 1.47
C ASP A 105 5.48 6.83 1.95
N GLY A 106 6.24 6.64 3.04
CA GLY A 106 7.13 7.64 3.61
C GLY A 106 6.52 8.50 4.70
N GLU A 107 5.33 8.12 5.15
CA GLU A 107 4.62 8.81 6.20
C GLU A 107 5.15 8.42 7.58
N VAL A 108 4.89 9.30 8.55
CA VAL A 108 5.16 9.01 9.96
C VAL A 108 4.19 7.93 10.44
N LEU A 109 4.68 7.00 11.26
CA LEU A 109 3.86 5.96 11.88
C LEU A 109 2.75 6.55 12.76
N PRO A 110 1.46 6.34 12.45
CA PRO A 110 0.35 6.85 13.25
C PRO A 110 0.12 5.95 14.47
N ARG A 111 0.81 6.24 15.57
CA ARG A 111 0.79 5.44 16.81
C ARG A 111 -0.63 5.26 17.36
N THR A 112 -1.41 6.33 17.42
CA THR A 112 -2.79 6.29 17.90
C THR A 112 -3.68 5.39 17.06
N ALA A 113 -3.59 5.48 15.72
CA ALA A 113 -4.38 4.62 14.83
C ALA A 113 -3.97 3.14 14.94
N TYR A 114 -2.69 2.86 15.20
CA TYR A 114 -2.20 1.51 15.46
C TYR A 114 -2.79 0.96 16.77
N GLU A 115 -2.75 1.74 17.85
CA GLU A 115 -3.30 1.36 19.15
C GLU A 115 -4.82 1.14 19.09
N GLU A 116 -5.55 1.98 18.37
CA GLU A 116 -7.00 1.83 18.16
C GLU A 116 -7.34 0.54 17.40
N GLU A 117 -6.55 0.17 16.38
CA GLU A 117 -6.78 -1.01 15.54
C GLU A 117 -6.39 -2.33 16.24
N PHE A 118 -5.28 -2.34 17.00
CA PHE A 118 -4.69 -3.57 17.54
C PHE A 118 -4.78 -3.70 19.06
N GLY A 119 -5.22 -2.65 19.77
CA GLY A 119 -5.35 -2.65 21.24
C GLY A 119 -4.02 -2.67 22.00
N CYS A 120 -2.90 -2.48 21.31
CA CYS A 120 -1.56 -2.44 21.89
C CYS A 120 -0.67 -1.43 21.18
N SER A 121 0.38 -0.96 21.86
CA SER A 121 1.31 0.01 21.30
C SER A 121 2.29 -0.62 20.33
N LEU A 122 2.72 0.17 19.36
CA LEU A 122 3.71 -0.24 18.35
C LEU A 122 5.05 -0.59 19.02
N GLU A 123 5.40 0.14 20.06
CA GLU A 123 6.57 -0.08 20.91
C GLU A 123 6.52 -1.41 21.64
N SER A 124 5.32 -1.87 22.03
CA SER A 124 5.14 -3.18 22.64
C SER A 124 5.33 -4.30 21.62
N ASP A 125 4.73 -4.19 20.43
CA ASP A 125 4.79 -5.24 19.41
C ASP A 125 6.16 -5.34 18.72
N PHE A 126 6.87 -4.21 18.57
CA PHE A 126 8.09 -4.11 17.76
C PHE A 126 9.31 -3.59 18.53
N ALA A 127 9.32 -3.72 19.86
CA ALA A 127 10.40 -3.23 20.73
C ALA A 127 11.81 -3.55 20.19
N GLU A 128 12.07 -4.82 19.86
CA GLU A 128 13.39 -5.26 19.38
C GLU A 128 13.78 -4.56 18.07
N ALA A 129 12.85 -4.47 17.12
CA ALA A 129 13.11 -3.84 15.83
C ALA A 129 13.38 -2.33 16.01
N LEU A 130 12.62 -1.65 16.86
CA LEU A 130 12.81 -0.24 17.17
C LEU A 130 14.15 0.04 17.86
N THR A 131 14.55 -0.81 18.82
CA THR A 131 15.86 -0.69 19.46
C THR A 131 16.98 -0.80 18.42
N ARG A 132 16.91 -1.81 17.55
CA ARG A 132 17.92 -1.99 16.49
C ARG A 132 17.97 -0.84 15.50
N LEU A 133 16.82 -0.27 15.14
CA LEU A 133 16.76 0.92 14.28
C LEU A 133 17.38 2.13 14.96
N SER A 134 17.04 2.37 16.23
CA SER A 134 17.61 3.47 17.03
C SER A 134 19.12 3.33 17.21
N GLU A 135 19.63 2.12 17.47
CA GLU A 135 21.07 1.83 17.56
C GLU A 135 21.80 2.06 16.23
N ALA A 136 21.11 1.86 15.11
CA ALA A 136 21.61 2.15 13.77
C ALA A 136 21.47 3.64 13.37
N GLY A 137 20.88 4.49 14.22
CA GLY A 137 20.65 5.90 13.94
C GLY A 137 19.56 6.18 12.90
N LEU A 138 18.57 5.28 12.79
CA LEU A 138 17.40 5.38 11.92
C LEU A 138 16.12 5.72 12.69
#